data_AF-A0A2D3W5G1-F1
#
_entry.id   AF-A0A2D3W5G1-F1
#
_cell.length_a   1.000
_cell.length_b   1.000
_cell.length_c   1.000
_cell.angle_alpha   90.00
_cell.angle_beta   90.00
_cell.angle_gamma   90.00
#
_symmetry.space_group_name_H-M   'P 1'
#
loop_
_entity.id
_entity.type
_entity.pdbx_description
1 polymer ?
#
loop_
_entity_poly.entity_id
_entity_poly.type
_entity_poly.pdbx_seq_one_letter_code
_entity_poly.pdbx_strand_id
1 'polypeptide(L)'
;MTREILVYPDKRLREESVDVKVFDEELHTLLDDMKDTMYANEGIGLAAIQIGVRKNVLIINLVNENNEQDPNDLYEIINPQIIDGEGLTTYQEG
;
A
#
# COMPACT_ATOMS: atom_id res chain seq x y z
N MET A 1 -5.36 1.65 13.21
CA MET A 1 -6.83 1.68 13.13
C MET A 1 -7.26 1.39 11.70
N THR A 2 -8.20 0.47 11.50
CA THR A 2 -8.77 0.18 10.17
C THR A 2 -9.49 1.39 9.58
N ARG A 3 -9.19 1.73 8.32
CA ARG A 3 -9.80 2.80 7.54
C ARG A 3 -10.70 2.24 6.42
N GLU A 4 -11.57 3.09 5.90
CA GLU A 4 -12.42 2.75 4.75
C GLU A 4 -11.60 2.70 3.46
N ILE A 5 -11.73 1.62 2.69
CA ILE A 5 -11.14 1.50 1.36
C ILE A 5 -12.06 2.18 0.34
N LEU A 6 -11.50 3.10 -0.43
CA LEU A 6 -12.16 3.74 -1.54
C LEU A 6 -12.35 2.74 -2.68
N VAL A 7 -13.56 2.71 -3.25
CA VAL A 7 -13.92 1.81 -4.34
C VAL A 7 -14.19 2.62 -5.61
N TYR A 8 -13.87 2.04 -6.77
CA TYR A 8 -14.27 2.62 -8.06
C TYR A 8 -15.80 2.89 -8.09
N PRO A 9 -16.26 4.04 -8.59
CA PRO A 9 -15.54 5.06 -9.36
C PRO A 9 -15.11 6.31 -8.57
N ASP A 10 -14.71 6.19 -7.30
CA ASP A 10 -14.26 7.35 -6.51
C ASP A 10 -13.10 8.11 -7.22
N LYS A 11 -13.29 9.42 -7.44
CA LYS A 11 -12.36 10.26 -8.21
C LYS A 11 -11.01 10.43 -7.52
N ARG A 12 -10.95 10.29 -6.19
CA ARG A 12 -9.68 10.39 -5.43
C ARG A 12 -8.68 9.34 -5.86
N LEU A 13 -9.14 8.17 -6.31
CA LEU A 13 -8.28 7.11 -6.85
C LEU A 13 -7.56 7.50 -8.16
N ARG A 14 -7.91 8.65 -8.76
CA ARG A 14 -7.25 9.20 -9.95
C ARG A 14 -6.33 10.38 -9.64
N GLU A 15 -6.24 10.81 -8.39
CA GLU A 15 -5.36 11.91 -8.00
C GLU A 15 -3.91 11.44 -7.90
N GLU A 16 -2.97 12.33 -8.26
CA GLU A 16 -1.55 12.07 -8.07
C GLU A 16 -1.16 12.25 -6.60
N SER A 17 -0.56 11.21 -6.02
CA SER A 17 0.03 11.22 -4.68
C SER A 17 1.25 12.14 -4.61
N VAL A 18 1.44 12.83 -3.47
CA VAL A 18 2.64 13.66 -3.24
C VAL A 18 3.70 12.91 -2.45
N ASP A 19 4.96 13.19 -2.76
CA ASP A 19 6.08 12.67 -2.00
C ASP A 19 6.02 13.06 -0.52
N VAL A 20 6.36 12.10 0.33
CA VAL A 20 6.63 12.30 1.74
C VAL A 20 7.95 13.05 1.91
N LYS A 21 7.92 14.20 2.60
CA LYS A 21 9.13 15.01 2.87
C LYS A 21 9.58 14.95 4.33
N VAL A 22 8.71 14.49 5.22
CA VAL A 22 8.96 14.37 6.67
C VAL A 22 8.59 12.95 7.09
N PHE A 23 9.52 12.29 7.78
CA PHE A 23 9.39 10.93 8.29
C PHE A 23 9.28 11.01 9.80
N ASP A 24 8.06 11.12 10.27
CA ASP A 24 7.72 11.36 11.67
C ASP A 24 6.62 10.40 12.15
N GLU A 25 6.15 10.62 13.38
CA GLU A 25 5.09 9.81 14.00
C GLU A 25 3.77 9.81 13.22
N GLU A 26 3.47 10.86 12.46
CA GLU A 26 2.27 10.88 11.61
C GLU A 26 2.41 9.91 10.44
N LEU A 27 3.62 9.78 9.88
CA LEU A 27 3.90 8.77 8.86
C LEU A 27 3.80 7.35 9.44
N HIS A 28 4.36 7.11 10.63
CA HIS A 28 4.25 5.81 11.30
C HIS A 28 2.79 5.44 11.58
N THR A 29 2.00 6.39 12.08
CA THR A 29 0.55 6.20 12.30
C THR A 29 -0.19 5.86 11.00
N LEU A 30 0.16 6.51 9.89
CA LEU A 30 -0.41 6.19 8.58
C LEU A 30 -0.07 4.76 8.14
N LEU A 31 1.17 4.33 8.30
CA LEU A 31 1.63 2.99 7.92
C LEU A 31 0.94 1.91 8.75
N ASP A 32 0.78 2.13 10.06
CA ASP A 32 0.02 1.25 10.95
C ASP A 32 -1.45 1.15 10.54
N ASP A 33 -2.10 2.28 10.23
CA ASP A 33 -3.47 2.30 9.74
C ASP A 33 -3.61 1.57 8.39
N MET A 34 -2.64 1.74 7.49
CA MET A 34 -2.61 1.03 6.21
C MET A 34 -2.47 -0.48 6.41
N LYS A 35 -1.55 -0.91 7.28
CA LYS A 35 -1.34 -2.32 7.63
C LYS A 35 -2.60 -2.97 8.21
N ASP A 36 -3.19 -2.32 9.21
CA ASP A 36 -4.43 -2.79 9.84
C ASP A 36 -5.58 -2.89 8.81
N THR A 37 -5.67 -1.92 7.89
CA THR A 37 -6.68 -1.91 6.83
C THR A 37 -6.48 -3.01 5.81
N MET A 38 -5.23 -3.24 5.40
CA MET A 38 -4.87 -4.29 4.45
C MET A 38 -5.22 -5.68 5.00
N TYR A 39 -4.80 -5.98 6.24
CA TYR A 39 -5.09 -7.27 6.87
C TYR A 39 -6.59 -7.48 7.12
N ALA A 40 -7.32 -6.44 7.54
CA ALA A 40 -8.77 -6.53 7.75
C ALA A 40 -9.57 -6.82 6.47
N ASN A 41 -8.99 -6.58 5.29
CA ASN A 41 -9.61 -6.83 3.99
C ASN A 41 -8.93 -7.98 3.22
N GLU A 42 -8.12 -8.81 3.89
CA GLU A 42 -7.43 -9.96 3.29
C GLU A 42 -6.57 -9.58 2.06
N GLY A 43 -6.03 -8.36 2.04
CA GLY A 43 -5.19 -7.85 0.96
C GLY A 43 -3.71 -8.18 1.13
N ILE A 44 -2.98 -8.28 0.02
CA ILE A 44 -1.52 -8.44 0.00
C ILE A 44 -0.75 -7.15 -0.28
N GLY A 45 -1.44 -6.07 -0.61
CA GLY A 45 -0.86 -4.75 -0.81
C GLY A 45 -1.91 -3.65 -0.70
N LEU A 46 -1.47 -2.46 -0.28
CA LEU A 46 -2.32 -1.29 -0.13
C LEU A 46 -1.52 0.00 -0.37
N ALA A 47 -2.02 0.88 -1.24
CA ALA A 47 -1.51 2.23 -1.44
C ALA A 47 -2.28 3.23 -0.57
N ALA A 48 -1.61 4.27 -0.06
CA ALA A 48 -2.24 5.27 0.82
C ALA A 48 -3.46 5.96 0.19
N ILE A 49 -3.47 6.12 -1.14
CA ILE A 49 -4.61 6.72 -1.85
C ILE A 49 -5.89 5.88 -1.76
N GLN A 50 -5.77 4.56 -1.59
CA GLN A 50 -6.91 3.65 -1.41
C GLN A 50 -7.64 3.88 -0.08
N ILE A 51 -7.01 4.55 0.89
CA ILE A 51 -7.65 5.00 2.14
C ILE A 51 -7.83 6.52 2.17
N GLY A 52 -7.79 7.16 1.00
CA GLY A 52 -8.02 8.60 0.81
C GLY A 52 -6.86 9.51 1.22
N VAL A 53 -5.66 8.96 1.43
CA VAL A 53 -4.46 9.73 1.79
C VAL A 53 -3.55 9.89 0.57
N ARG A 54 -3.44 11.11 0.07
CA ARG A 54 -2.67 11.45 -1.14
C ARG A 54 -1.15 11.54 -0.89
N LYS A 55 -0.55 10.49 -0.32
CA LYS A 55 0.90 10.36 -0.12
C LYS A 55 1.47 9.24 -0.98
N ASN A 56 2.70 9.42 -1.47
CA ASN A 56 3.43 8.44 -2.29
C ASN A 56 3.99 7.31 -1.39
N VAL A 57 3.07 6.50 -0.87
CA VAL A 57 3.32 5.43 0.11
C VAL A 57 2.49 4.22 -0.28
N LEU A 58 3.13 3.05 -0.26
CA LEU A 58 2.47 1.76 -0.42
C LEU A 58 3.07 0.73 0.53
N ILE A 59 2.27 -0.26 0.91
CA ILE A 59 2.71 -1.43 1.65
C ILE A 59 2.42 -2.71 0.86
N ILE A 60 3.28 -3.72 1.03
CA ILE A 60 3.12 -5.05 0.44
C ILE A 60 3.49 -6.10 1.50
N ASN A 61 2.64 -7.11 1.69
CA ASN A 61 2.98 -8.30 2.46
C ASN A 61 2.42 -9.54 1.74
N LEU A 62 3.31 -10.38 1.21
CA LEU A 62 2.94 -11.59 0.50
C LEU A 62 2.74 -12.74 1.49
N VAL A 63 1.85 -13.66 1.14
CA VAL A 63 1.68 -14.89 1.92
C VAL A 63 2.89 -15.82 1.76
N ASN A 64 3.29 -16.46 2.84
CA ASN A 64 4.32 -17.49 2.86
C ASN A 64 3.77 -18.86 2.38
N GLU A 65 4.60 -19.90 2.47
CA GLU A 65 4.23 -21.28 2.08
C GLU A 65 3.07 -21.88 2.89
N ASN A 66 2.79 -21.36 4.09
CA ASN A 66 1.66 -21.75 4.92
C ASN A 66 0.40 -20.90 4.66
N ASN A 67 0.42 -20.04 3.64
CA ASN A 67 -0.64 -19.10 3.30
C ASN A 67 -0.90 -18.05 4.40
N GLU A 68 0.16 -17.66 5.12
CA GLU A 68 0.12 -16.68 6.21
C GLU A 68 0.98 -15.45 5.85
N GLN A 69 0.54 -14.26 6.26
CA GLN A 69 1.34 -13.03 6.15
C GLN A 69 2.19 -12.86 7.42
N ASP A 70 3.52 -12.96 7.32
CA ASP A 70 4.43 -12.66 8.43
C ASP A 70 4.63 -11.14 8.53
N PRO A 71 4.38 -10.50 9.69
CA PRO A 71 4.64 -9.08 9.86
C PRO A 71 6.09 -8.65 9.57
N ASN A 72 7.07 -9.55 9.67
CA ASN A 72 8.48 -9.25 9.34
C ASN A 72 8.73 -9.16 7.83
N ASP A 73 7.83 -9.71 7.01
CA ASP A 73 7.89 -9.64 5.55
C ASP A 73 7.08 -8.46 4.98
N LEU A 74 6.57 -7.58 5.85
CA LEU A 74 5.90 -6.34 5.46
C LEU A 74 6.90 -5.33 4.91
N TYR A 75 6.73 -4.97 3.64
CA TYR A 75 7.44 -3.87 3.01
C TYR A 75 6.66 -2.57 3.15
N GLU A 76 7.29 -1.55 3.74
CA GLU A 76 6.81 -0.17 3.75
C GLU A 76 7.63 0.65 2.75
N ILE A 77 7.02 1.03 1.63
CA ILE A 77 7.73 1.61 0.48
C ILE A 77 7.24 3.05 0.30
N ILE A 78 8.16 4.01 0.48
CA ILE A 78 7.87 5.44 0.51
C ILE A 78 8.69 6.15 -0.56
N ASN A 79 8.03 7.03 -1.33
CA ASN A 79 8.60 7.72 -2.49
C ASN A 79 9.33 6.79 -3.48
N PRO A 80 8.76 5.64 -3.86
CA PRO A 80 9.43 4.72 -4.76
C PRO A 80 9.71 5.35 -6.12
N GLN A 81 10.81 4.93 -6.73
CA GLN A 81 11.16 5.23 -8.11
C GLN A 81 11.51 3.94 -8.83
N ILE A 82 10.97 3.77 -10.04
CA ILE A 82 11.39 2.69 -10.93
C ILE A 82 12.69 3.15 -11.60
N ILE A 83 13.77 2.41 -11.35
CA ILE A 83 15.11 2.75 -11.90
C ILE A 83 15.34 2.04 -13.24
N ASP A 84 14.84 0.81 -13.37
CA ASP A 84 14.96 -0.03 -14.54
C ASP A 84 13.82 -1.06 -14.59
N GLY A 85 13.56 -1.65 -15.75
CA GLY A 85 12.55 -2.68 -15.92
C GLY A 85 12.65 -3.35 -17.29
N GLU A 86 12.69 -4.68 -17.30
CA GLU A 86 12.82 -5.48 -18.53
C GLU A 86 11.88 -6.69 -18.52
N GLY A 87 11.65 -7.25 -19.72
CA GLY A 87 10.78 -8.40 -19.92
C GLY A 87 9.28 -8.05 -19.97
N LEU A 88 8.46 -9.09 -20.14
CA LEU A 88 7.01 -9.00 -20.17
C LEU A 88 6.42 -10.32 -19.67
N THR A 89 5.41 -10.22 -18.82
CA THR A 89 4.63 -11.38 -18.36
C THR A 89 3.16 -11.00 -18.26
N THR A 90 2.30 -12.00 -18.18
CA THR A 90 0.87 -11.84 -17.91
C THR A 90 0.60 -12.37 -16.50
N TYR A 91 -0.16 -11.61 -15.72
CA TYR A 91 -0.58 -11.98 -14.38
C TYR A 91 -2.06 -11.66 -14.19
N GLN A 92 -2.74 -12.45 -13.35
CA GLN A 92 -4.12 -12.15 -12.95
C GLN A 92 -4.07 -11.30 -11.69
N GLU A 93 -4.60 -10.09 -11.76
CA GLU A 93 -4.69 -9.14 -10.65
C GLU A 93 -6.16 -8.91 -10.25
N GLY A 94 -6.35 -8.36 -9.05
CA GLY A 94 -7.66 -8.06 -8.45
C GLY A 94 -8.30 -6.77 -8.96
#